data_AF-A0A970CY21-F1
#
_entry.id   AF-A0A970CY21-F1
#
_cell.length_a   1.000
_cell.length_b   1.000
_cell.length_c   1.000
_cell.angle_alpha   90.00
_cell.angle_beta   90.00
_cell.angle_gamma   90.00
#
_symmetry.space_group_name_H-M   'P 1'
#
loop_
_entity.id
_entity.type
_entity.pdbx_description
1 polymer ?
#
loop_
_entity_poly.entity_id
_entity_poly.type
_entity_poly.pdbx_seq_one_letter_code
_entity_poly.pdbx_strand_id
1 'polypeptide(L)'
;MKKRISLILAILILFLSMSVSAETIWEGRDLEKLAKTVTHEHIERFTTSGWLNLHVVRVNTRDSANEIVPIFSGKGISNRESVLNMMNENDLLAAVNASFFNKDSTLINTMVRDGKVLVSAGKTDDIPSFVETKQGDFVIGNYSIPVGYYNVTKNYYVDDMPYNRFGYSGGSPVSILDSNNSKMSIGKKYGDRTLEVVVRNDLVVELRENQPPIEIPADGYVITGVDYAITNRSLDKIDIGDKLSLEFENFELPNIKNSISGGTVILEKGQVVEKGIKSPGKHPRTALGINWDGSEIIFLTVDGRHSSFKGVDLATLAGLMRELGAVNAINFDGGGSTNMGIKARGEDKATIVNIPSQKNRQVVNAIGVRNTDTEVGPLTSLKLDMNDTAFIYIGTDIKVTGYDDNMNKLSLDPSEITYSLSGLEGTFEGSKFTPKSQGNGTITVTAGGVSKDLPIRVIGSILDIEADTKLINVSPGESVELPSFTAIDTAGTSGRLDPSDVGLTVYGDIGSITEGRYFQAGSVEKRGAISAKFGEGVENIIVNVGSRKVPISVFNKDAVTVSKYPDT
;
A
#
# COMPACT_ATOMS: atom_id res chain seq x y z
N MET A 1 -26.77 70.19 -32.93
CA MET A 1 -27.98 69.49 -32.43
C MET A 1 -27.94 68.02 -32.85
N LYS A 2 -28.10 67.09 -31.89
CA LYS A 2 -28.43 65.64 -32.02
C LYS A 2 -27.48 64.77 -32.90
N LYS A 3 -26.69 63.92 -32.24
CA LYS A 3 -26.89 62.46 -32.01
C LYS A 3 -26.19 61.59 -33.05
N ARG A 4 -25.19 60.82 -32.64
CA ARG A 4 -25.13 59.36 -32.84
C ARG A 4 -24.38 58.71 -31.67
N ILE A 5 -25.10 57.81 -31.01
CA ILE A 5 -24.64 56.88 -29.99
C ILE A 5 -23.89 55.77 -30.73
N SER A 6 -22.64 55.50 -30.35
CA SER A 6 -21.94 54.26 -30.72
C SER A 6 -21.87 53.37 -29.48
N LEU A 7 -22.57 52.25 -29.59
CA LEU A 7 -22.64 51.14 -28.66
C LEU A 7 -21.29 50.40 -28.67
N ILE A 8 -20.53 50.45 -27.58
CA ILE A 8 -19.40 49.54 -27.35
C ILE A 8 -19.97 48.28 -26.71
N LEU A 9 -20.04 47.21 -27.49
CA LEU A 9 -20.40 45.87 -27.04
C LEU A 9 -19.17 45.26 -26.35
N ALA A 10 -19.13 45.31 -25.02
CA ALA A 10 -18.18 44.55 -24.23
C ALA A 10 -18.61 43.07 -24.25
N ILE A 11 -17.92 42.25 -25.04
CA ILE A 11 -18.04 40.79 -25.01
C ILE A 11 -17.27 40.32 -23.77
N LEU A 12 -17.97 40.22 -22.65
CA LEU A 12 -17.51 39.57 -21.43
C LEU A 12 -17.76 38.05 -21.61
N ILE A 13 -16.76 37.32 -22.11
CA ILE A 13 -16.81 35.85 -22.11
C ILE A 13 -16.54 35.40 -20.68
N LEU A 14 -17.60 35.18 -19.90
CA LEU A 14 -17.54 34.37 -18.68
C LEU A 14 -17.29 32.91 -19.11
N PHE A 15 -16.05 32.45 -19.02
CA PHE A 15 -15.79 31.02 -18.85
C PHE A 15 -16.10 30.67 -17.39
N LEU A 16 -17.37 30.43 -17.07
CA LEU A 16 -17.71 29.64 -15.89
C LEU A 16 -17.56 28.16 -16.26
N SER A 17 -16.35 27.62 -16.13
CA SER A 17 -16.22 26.18 -15.91
C SER A 17 -16.65 25.93 -14.47
N MET A 18 -17.93 25.60 -14.26
CA MET A 18 -18.37 25.04 -12.98
C MET A 18 -17.73 23.65 -12.82
N SER A 19 -16.52 23.60 -12.27
CA SER A 19 -16.09 22.40 -11.56
C SER A 19 -16.94 22.33 -10.30
N VAL A 20 -17.96 21.49 -10.30
CA VAL A 20 -18.64 21.06 -9.08
C VAL A 20 -17.68 20.12 -8.33
N SER A 21 -16.56 20.67 -7.84
CA SER A 21 -15.78 20.00 -6.80
C SER A 21 -16.56 20.19 -5.51
N ALA A 22 -16.69 19.13 -4.72
CA ALA A 22 -17.30 19.23 -3.41
C ALA A 22 -16.53 20.25 -2.57
N GLU A 23 -17.25 21.22 -1.99
CA GLU A 23 -16.65 22.25 -1.15
C GLU A 23 -16.10 21.62 0.13
N THR A 24 -14.89 22.04 0.53
CA THR A 24 -14.24 21.56 1.75
C THR A 24 -14.78 22.32 2.95
N ILE A 25 -15.31 21.58 3.93
CA ILE A 25 -15.88 22.12 5.16
C ILE A 25 -14.83 22.06 6.29
N TRP A 26 -14.08 20.97 6.34
CA TRP A 26 -13.02 20.74 7.33
C TRP A 26 -11.91 19.89 6.72
N GLU A 27 -10.68 20.13 7.16
CA GLU A 27 -9.51 19.36 6.76
C GLU A 27 -8.51 19.28 7.93
N GLY A 28 -8.08 18.06 8.23
CA GLY A 28 -6.93 17.74 9.08
C GLY A 28 -5.79 17.18 8.23
N ARG A 29 -4.55 17.50 8.61
CA ARG A 29 -3.34 17.03 7.93
C ARG A 29 -2.29 16.63 8.96
N ASP A 30 -1.77 15.41 8.81
CA ASP A 30 -0.63 14.92 9.57
C ASP A 30 0.51 14.62 8.61
N LEU A 31 1.69 15.18 8.88
CA LEU A 31 2.88 15.04 8.04
C LEU A 31 3.95 14.22 8.75
N GLU A 32 4.42 13.17 8.10
CA GLU A 32 5.56 12.35 8.53
C GLU A 32 6.70 12.45 7.51
N LYS A 33 7.93 12.62 8.01
CA LYS A 33 9.13 12.55 7.17
C LYS A 33 9.59 11.08 7.08
N LEU A 34 9.66 10.53 5.87
CA LEU A 34 10.18 9.17 5.63
C LEU A 34 11.69 9.17 5.39
N ALA A 35 12.18 10.23 4.75
CA ALA A 35 13.58 10.60 4.52
C ALA A 35 13.66 12.11 4.28
N LYS A 36 14.85 12.69 4.16
CA LYS A 36 15.09 14.14 4.10
C LYS A 36 14.16 14.88 3.13
N THR A 37 13.98 14.30 1.95
CA THR A 37 13.20 14.88 0.84
C THR A 37 12.05 13.97 0.39
N VAL A 38 11.63 13.03 1.26
CA VAL A 38 10.48 12.14 1.05
C VAL A 38 9.54 12.22 2.25
N THR A 39 8.30 12.61 2.02
CA THR A 39 7.30 12.79 3.09
C THR A 39 6.04 11.99 2.80
N HIS A 40 5.39 11.54 3.86
CA HIS A 40 4.02 11.03 3.86
C HIS A 40 3.10 12.05 4.52
N GLU A 41 1.94 12.28 3.93
CA GLU A 41 0.89 13.14 4.48
C GLU A 41 -0.41 12.34 4.53
N HIS A 42 -1.05 12.32 5.71
CA HIS A 42 -2.40 11.82 5.90
C HIS A 42 -3.35 13.01 5.95
N ILE A 43 -4.34 13.02 5.05
CA ILE A 43 -5.34 14.08 4.94
C ILE A 43 -6.71 13.46 5.19
N GLU A 44 -7.39 13.91 6.24
CA GLU A 44 -8.82 13.67 6.42
C GLU A 44 -9.59 14.92 6.05
N ARG A 45 -10.52 14.80 5.11
CA ARG A 45 -11.26 15.95 4.58
C ARG A 45 -12.74 15.69 4.61
N PHE A 46 -13.49 16.57 5.26
CA PHE A 46 -14.95 16.59 5.19
C PHE A 46 -15.40 17.58 4.12
N THR A 47 -16.15 17.09 3.14
CA THR A 47 -16.67 17.89 2.03
C THR A 47 -18.20 17.86 2.02
N THR A 48 -18.82 18.71 1.19
CA THR A 48 -20.27 18.64 0.93
C THR A 48 -20.73 17.29 0.33
N SER A 49 -19.79 16.46 -0.14
CA SER A 49 -20.05 15.10 -0.66
C SER A 49 -19.68 13.97 0.31
N GLY A 50 -19.29 14.30 1.54
CA GLY A 50 -18.88 13.36 2.57
C GLY A 50 -17.38 13.37 2.88
N TRP A 51 -16.95 12.38 3.68
CA TRP A 51 -15.58 12.22 4.13
C TRP A 51 -14.66 11.61 3.05
N LEU A 52 -13.45 12.16 2.95
CA LEU A 52 -12.33 11.62 2.21
C LEU A 52 -11.20 11.27 3.19
N ASN A 53 -10.57 10.12 2.97
CA ASN A 53 -9.34 9.73 3.63
C ASN A 53 -8.26 9.58 2.55
N LEU A 54 -7.27 10.45 2.56
CA LEU A 54 -6.22 10.51 1.56
C LEU A 54 -4.86 10.26 2.19
N HIS A 55 -4.02 9.49 1.52
CA HIS A 55 -2.60 9.38 1.86
C HIS A 55 -1.76 9.80 0.67
N VAL A 56 -0.82 10.70 0.92
CA VAL A 56 0.02 11.31 -0.11
C VAL A 56 1.48 11.03 0.24
N VAL A 57 2.25 10.51 -0.71
CA VAL A 57 3.71 10.48 -0.60
C VAL A 57 4.29 11.43 -1.62
N ARG A 58 5.17 12.32 -1.17
CA ARG A 58 5.88 13.30 -2.00
C ARG A 58 7.35 12.93 -2.06
N VAL A 59 7.90 12.92 -3.26
CA VAL A 59 9.30 12.56 -3.53
C VAL A 59 9.95 13.69 -4.31
N ASN A 60 10.98 14.32 -3.74
CA ASN A 60 11.81 15.26 -4.49
C ASN A 60 12.77 14.49 -5.41
N THR A 61 12.62 14.66 -6.71
CA THR A 61 13.43 13.94 -7.70
C THR A 61 14.77 14.63 -8.00
N ARG A 62 14.98 15.86 -7.51
CA ARG A 62 16.29 16.55 -7.61
C ARG A 62 17.30 15.99 -6.60
N ASP A 63 16.82 15.28 -5.59
CA ASP A 63 17.67 14.53 -4.68
C ASP A 63 18.04 13.20 -5.32
N SER A 64 19.31 13.07 -5.74
CA SER A 64 19.82 11.87 -6.42
C SER A 64 19.80 10.62 -5.56
N ALA A 65 19.59 10.74 -4.25
CA ALA A 65 19.39 9.59 -3.38
C ALA A 65 18.02 8.93 -3.61
N ASN A 66 17.03 9.65 -4.14
CA ASN A 66 15.69 9.11 -4.36
C ASN A 66 15.61 8.39 -5.72
N GLU A 67 15.34 7.09 -5.67
CA GLU A 67 15.13 6.25 -6.84
C GLU A 67 13.67 5.81 -6.92
N ILE A 68 13.03 6.01 -8.07
CA ILE A 68 11.69 5.51 -8.34
C ILE A 68 11.80 4.11 -8.93
N VAL A 69 11.17 3.13 -8.27
CA VAL A 69 11.39 1.71 -8.58
C VAL A 69 10.06 1.01 -8.86
N PRO A 70 9.82 0.57 -10.11
CA PRO A 70 8.81 -0.43 -10.41
C PRO A 70 9.21 -1.78 -9.78
N ILE A 71 8.32 -2.36 -8.97
CA ILE A 71 8.56 -3.61 -8.25
C ILE A 71 7.47 -4.63 -8.57
N PHE A 72 7.83 -5.90 -8.48
CA PHE A 72 6.94 -7.05 -8.68
C PHE A 72 7.40 -8.16 -7.72
N SER A 73 6.62 -9.24 -7.60
CA SER A 73 6.97 -10.34 -6.72
C SER A 73 8.34 -10.92 -7.04
N GLY A 74 9.19 -11.18 -6.04
CA GLY A 74 10.45 -11.91 -6.23
C GLY A 74 10.29 -13.32 -6.83
N LYS A 75 9.06 -13.84 -6.90
CA LYS A 75 8.71 -15.12 -7.54
C LYS A 75 8.53 -15.00 -9.07
N GLY A 76 8.55 -13.79 -9.64
CA GLY A 76 8.35 -13.50 -11.07
C GLY A 76 7.08 -12.67 -11.33
N ILE A 77 7.00 -12.01 -12.49
CA ILE A 77 5.98 -10.98 -12.80
C ILE A 77 4.54 -11.51 -12.92
N SER A 78 4.37 -12.80 -13.18
CA SER A 78 3.05 -13.47 -13.21
C SER A 78 2.55 -13.90 -11.83
N ASN A 79 3.27 -13.57 -10.75
CA ASN A 79 2.86 -13.90 -9.38
C ASN A 79 2.33 -12.67 -8.67
N ARG A 80 1.27 -12.87 -7.89
CA ARG A 80 0.76 -11.81 -7.01
C ARG A 80 1.46 -11.85 -5.66
N GLU A 81 1.67 -10.68 -5.11
CA GLU A 81 2.23 -10.49 -3.78
C GLU A 81 1.60 -9.26 -3.13
N SER A 82 1.68 -9.16 -1.79
CA SER A 82 1.25 -7.94 -1.12
C SER A 82 2.23 -6.78 -1.43
N VAL A 83 1.72 -5.55 -1.49
CA VAL A 83 2.56 -4.36 -1.64
C VAL A 83 3.64 -4.32 -0.55
N LEU A 84 3.26 -4.67 0.68
CA LEU A 84 4.15 -4.69 1.84
C LEU A 84 5.34 -5.63 1.67
N ASN A 85 5.09 -6.86 1.22
CA ASN A 85 6.16 -7.83 0.98
C ASN A 85 7.09 -7.37 -0.14
N MET A 86 6.55 -6.91 -1.27
CA MET A 86 7.37 -6.38 -2.37
C MET A 86 8.21 -5.17 -1.92
N MET A 87 7.66 -4.30 -1.08
CA MET A 87 8.34 -3.14 -0.51
C MET A 87 9.50 -3.55 0.39
N ASN A 88 9.30 -4.55 1.27
CA ASN A 88 10.34 -5.08 2.14
C ASN A 88 11.44 -5.82 1.35
N GLU A 89 11.07 -6.62 0.33
CA GLU A 89 12.01 -7.32 -0.56
C GLU A 89 12.91 -6.35 -1.35
N ASN A 90 12.45 -5.12 -1.59
CA ASN A 90 13.18 -4.12 -2.38
C ASN A 90 13.71 -2.94 -1.55
N ASP A 91 13.58 -2.98 -0.23
CA ASP A 91 13.99 -1.94 0.72
C ASP A 91 13.53 -0.53 0.33
N LEU A 92 12.21 -0.35 0.21
CA LEU A 92 11.60 0.93 -0.16
C LEU A 92 11.08 1.69 1.06
N LEU A 93 11.08 3.04 0.97
CA LEU A 93 10.48 3.92 1.96
C LEU A 93 8.97 4.01 1.82
N ALA A 94 8.46 3.94 0.59
CA ALA A 94 7.04 3.91 0.32
C ALA A 94 6.75 3.22 -1.01
N ALA A 95 5.57 2.63 -1.13
CA ALA A 95 5.09 2.04 -2.38
C ALA A 95 3.57 2.04 -2.48
N VAL A 96 3.06 2.12 -3.69
CA VAL A 96 1.64 1.96 -4.02
C VAL A 96 1.44 0.89 -5.08
N ASN A 97 0.30 0.21 -5.07
CA ASN A 97 -0.06 -0.73 -6.14
C ASN A 97 -0.16 -0.01 -7.51
N ALA A 98 0.08 -0.72 -8.61
CA ALA A 98 0.19 -0.08 -9.93
C ALA A 98 -0.71 -0.71 -11.02
N SER A 99 -0.21 -1.65 -11.81
CA SER A 99 -0.84 -2.07 -13.05
C SER A 99 -2.09 -2.93 -12.85
N PHE A 100 -2.99 -2.87 -13.83
CA PHE A 100 -4.12 -3.78 -13.93
C PHE A 100 -3.66 -5.19 -14.32
N PHE A 101 -4.40 -6.20 -13.84
CA PHE A 101 -4.10 -7.61 -14.10
C PHE A 101 -5.36 -8.46 -14.20
N ASN A 102 -5.24 -9.57 -14.94
CA ASN A 102 -6.31 -10.55 -15.12
C ASN A 102 -6.47 -11.47 -13.90
N LYS A 103 -7.57 -12.23 -13.85
CA LYS A 103 -7.85 -13.20 -12.77
C LYS A 103 -6.79 -14.30 -12.64
N ASP A 104 -6.04 -14.59 -13.69
CA ASP A 104 -4.90 -15.52 -13.70
C ASP A 104 -3.55 -14.86 -13.35
N SER A 105 -3.55 -13.57 -13.01
CA SER A 105 -2.38 -12.76 -12.64
C SER A 105 -1.54 -12.28 -13.83
N THR A 106 -2.00 -12.48 -15.06
CA THR A 106 -1.35 -11.88 -16.22
C THR A 106 -1.49 -10.36 -16.16
N LEU A 107 -0.36 -9.66 -16.15
CA LEU A 107 -0.29 -8.20 -16.22
C LEU A 107 -0.83 -7.74 -17.59
N ILE A 108 -1.67 -6.71 -17.60
CA ILE A 108 -2.42 -6.34 -18.81
C ILE A 108 -1.60 -5.51 -19.79
N ASN A 109 -0.70 -4.64 -19.32
CA ASN A 109 0.01 -3.62 -20.10
C ASN A 109 1.54 -3.76 -20.02
N THR A 110 2.29 -2.69 -20.30
CA THR A 110 3.75 -2.71 -20.42
C THR A 110 4.45 -2.44 -19.08
N MET A 111 5.57 -3.13 -18.83
CA MET A 111 6.47 -2.84 -17.72
C MET A 111 7.93 -2.92 -18.18
N VAL A 112 8.71 -1.90 -17.82
CA VAL A 112 10.16 -1.83 -18.05
C VAL A 112 10.85 -1.56 -16.72
N ARG A 113 11.94 -2.26 -16.44
CA ARG A 113 12.76 -2.03 -15.25
C ARG A 113 14.23 -2.02 -15.65
N ASP A 114 14.96 -0.98 -15.25
CA ASP A 114 16.40 -0.82 -15.53
C ASP A 114 16.76 -0.96 -17.04
N GLY A 115 15.86 -0.48 -17.90
CA GLY A 115 15.97 -0.54 -19.36
C GLY A 115 15.64 -1.90 -19.98
N LYS A 116 15.30 -2.91 -19.18
CA LYS A 116 14.84 -4.22 -19.64
C LYS A 116 13.31 -4.24 -19.75
N VAL A 117 12.79 -4.55 -20.93
CA VAL A 117 11.36 -4.79 -21.13
C VAL A 117 11.00 -6.10 -20.43
N LEU A 118 10.10 -6.05 -19.46
CA LEU A 118 9.67 -7.22 -18.69
C LEU A 118 8.33 -7.75 -19.18
N VAL A 119 7.42 -6.87 -19.58
CA VAL A 119 6.13 -7.20 -20.19
C VAL A 119 5.83 -6.18 -21.26
N SER A 120 5.30 -6.62 -22.39
CA SER A 120 4.72 -5.74 -23.40
C SER A 120 3.36 -6.26 -23.85
N ALA A 121 2.42 -5.33 -24.01
CA ALA A 121 1.13 -5.62 -24.61
C ALA A 121 1.13 -5.66 -26.15
N GLY A 122 2.27 -5.40 -26.79
CA GLY A 122 2.36 -5.22 -28.24
C GLY A 122 1.99 -3.80 -28.67
N LYS A 123 1.71 -3.62 -29.96
CA LYS A 123 1.38 -2.36 -30.62
C LYS A 123 -0.05 -1.93 -30.29
N THR A 124 -0.19 -0.79 -29.61
CA THR A 124 -1.49 -0.17 -29.30
C THR A 124 -1.30 1.28 -28.88
N ASP A 125 -2.25 2.15 -29.20
CA ASP A 125 -2.16 3.58 -28.88
C ASP A 125 -2.68 3.92 -27.45
N ASP A 126 -3.12 2.91 -26.68
CA ASP A 126 -3.80 3.09 -25.38
C ASP A 126 -3.10 2.29 -24.25
N ILE A 127 -1.79 2.53 -24.03
CA ILE A 127 -1.05 2.04 -22.84
C ILE A 127 -0.60 3.21 -21.96
N PRO A 128 -1.51 3.72 -21.10
CA PRO A 128 -1.19 4.75 -20.11
C PRO A 128 -0.03 4.28 -19.22
N SER A 129 1.07 5.02 -19.22
CA SER A 129 2.26 4.68 -18.44
C SER A 129 2.93 5.90 -17.84
N PHE A 130 3.48 5.68 -16.64
CA PHE A 130 4.53 6.52 -16.09
C PHE A 130 5.88 6.00 -16.60
N VAL A 131 6.75 6.90 -17.05
CA VAL A 131 8.06 6.58 -17.62
C VAL A 131 9.13 7.47 -17.00
N GLU A 132 10.22 6.85 -16.57
CA GLU A 132 11.52 7.48 -16.29
C GLU A 132 12.46 7.16 -17.46
N THR A 133 13.06 8.19 -18.05
CA THR A 133 14.08 8.03 -19.10
C THR A 133 15.46 7.75 -18.49
N LYS A 134 16.40 7.23 -19.28
CA LYS A 134 17.81 7.06 -18.84
C LYS A 134 18.50 8.40 -18.57
N GLN A 135 17.93 9.50 -19.03
CA GLN A 135 18.41 10.86 -18.77
C GLN A 135 17.89 11.42 -17.43
N GLY A 136 16.92 10.74 -16.78
CA GLY A 136 16.32 11.18 -15.51
C GLY A 136 15.05 12.01 -15.67
N ASP A 137 14.52 12.14 -16.89
CA ASP A 137 13.26 12.83 -17.14
C ASP A 137 12.07 11.92 -16.81
N PHE A 138 11.01 12.51 -16.26
CA PHE A 138 9.76 11.82 -15.94
C PHE A 138 8.64 12.29 -16.85
N VAL A 139 7.92 11.33 -17.46
CA VAL A 139 6.78 11.62 -18.35
C VAL A 139 5.62 10.67 -18.06
N ILE A 140 4.40 11.16 -18.28
CA ILE A 140 3.17 10.37 -18.23
C ILE A 140 2.48 10.53 -19.58
N GLY A 141 2.14 9.40 -20.21
CA GLY A 141 1.57 9.38 -21.55
C GLY A 141 1.15 7.97 -21.96
N ASN A 142 0.85 7.78 -23.25
CA ASN A 142 0.57 6.47 -23.80
C ASN A 142 1.80 5.95 -24.54
N TYR A 143 2.35 4.81 -24.10
CA TYR A 143 3.59 4.27 -24.65
C TYR A 143 3.47 2.78 -24.90
N SER A 144 3.65 2.39 -26.16
CA SER A 144 3.68 1.00 -26.60
C SER A 144 5.09 0.57 -26.98
N ILE A 145 5.41 -0.69 -26.69
CA ILE A 145 6.70 -1.30 -27.02
C ILE A 145 6.41 -2.55 -27.85
N PRO A 146 6.16 -2.46 -29.16
CA PRO A 146 5.97 -3.63 -29.99
C PRO A 146 7.20 -4.54 -29.90
N VAL A 147 6.95 -5.85 -29.76
CA VAL A 147 8.02 -6.85 -29.75
C VAL A 147 7.80 -7.76 -30.94
N GLY A 148 8.86 -8.22 -31.57
CA GLY A 148 8.79 -9.13 -32.69
C GLY A 148 10.00 -10.04 -32.72
N TYR A 149 10.06 -10.93 -33.70
CA TYR A 149 11.27 -11.70 -33.97
C TYR A 149 11.68 -11.58 -35.42
N TYR A 150 12.98 -11.52 -35.66
CA TYR A 150 13.58 -11.63 -36.98
C TYR A 150 14.15 -13.03 -37.17
N ASN A 151 13.63 -13.78 -38.15
CA ASN A 151 14.22 -15.05 -38.55
C ASN A 151 15.40 -14.76 -39.47
N VAL A 152 16.61 -14.82 -38.92
CA VAL A 152 17.87 -14.54 -39.60
C VAL A 152 18.15 -15.57 -40.68
N THR A 153 17.81 -16.83 -40.45
CA THR A 153 18.05 -17.92 -41.41
C THR A 153 17.22 -17.74 -42.69
N LYS A 154 15.96 -17.33 -42.54
CA LYS A 154 15.00 -17.23 -43.65
C LYS A 154 14.70 -15.80 -44.10
N ASN A 155 15.33 -14.82 -43.46
CA ASN A 155 15.28 -13.40 -43.83
C ASN A 155 13.84 -12.84 -43.88
N TYR A 156 13.07 -13.05 -42.79
CA TYR A 156 11.76 -12.43 -42.61
C TYR A 156 11.55 -11.97 -41.17
N TYR A 157 10.71 -10.96 -41.01
CA TYR A 157 10.36 -10.37 -39.72
C TYR A 157 8.89 -10.63 -39.38
N VAL A 158 8.61 -10.89 -38.11
CA VAL A 158 7.25 -10.91 -37.56
C VAL A 158 7.19 -9.89 -36.45
N ASP A 159 6.30 -8.91 -36.62
CA ASP A 159 6.10 -7.80 -35.69
C ASP A 159 4.96 -8.09 -34.69
N ASP A 160 4.79 -7.16 -33.76
CA ASP A 160 3.61 -7.00 -32.92
C ASP A 160 3.17 -8.29 -32.19
N MET A 161 4.08 -8.82 -31.40
CA MET A 161 3.87 -9.93 -30.50
C MET A 161 3.87 -9.43 -29.06
N PRO A 162 2.86 -9.78 -28.26
CA PRO A 162 2.93 -9.59 -26.82
C PRO A 162 4.15 -10.32 -26.24
N TYR A 163 4.80 -9.70 -25.28
CA TYR A 163 5.97 -10.26 -24.60
C TYR A 163 5.65 -10.44 -23.12
N ASN A 164 5.87 -11.65 -22.59
CA ASN A 164 5.53 -12.04 -21.22
C ASN A 164 4.08 -11.71 -20.84
N ARG A 165 3.18 -11.85 -21.81
CA ARG A 165 1.75 -11.59 -21.67
C ARG A 165 0.99 -12.64 -22.45
N PHE A 166 0.46 -13.63 -21.74
CA PHE A 166 -0.37 -14.68 -22.31
C PHE A 166 -1.72 -14.74 -21.58
N GLY A 167 -2.82 -14.72 -22.33
CA GLY A 167 -4.16 -14.78 -21.76
C GLY A 167 -5.23 -14.94 -22.82
N TYR A 168 -5.93 -16.08 -22.80
CA TYR A 168 -7.00 -16.39 -23.75
C TYR A 168 -8.17 -15.37 -23.69
N SER A 169 -8.42 -14.78 -22.52
CA SER A 169 -9.43 -13.73 -22.33
C SER A 169 -8.99 -12.33 -22.81
N GLY A 170 -7.71 -12.15 -23.13
CA GLY A 170 -7.12 -10.88 -23.58
C GLY A 170 -6.87 -10.80 -25.09
N GLY A 171 -7.32 -11.79 -25.85
CA GLY A 171 -7.24 -11.77 -27.32
C GLY A 171 -5.84 -11.96 -27.90
N SER A 172 -4.86 -12.46 -27.13
CA SER A 172 -3.51 -12.74 -27.63
C SER A 172 -3.30 -14.25 -27.82
N PRO A 173 -3.65 -14.80 -28.99
CA PRO A 173 -3.42 -16.20 -29.32
C PRO A 173 -1.95 -16.52 -29.64
N VAL A 174 -1.05 -15.53 -29.52
CA VAL A 174 0.40 -15.69 -29.61
C VAL A 174 1.10 -14.86 -28.53
N SER A 175 2.23 -15.33 -28.00
CA SER A 175 3.10 -14.54 -27.11
C SER A 175 4.52 -15.07 -27.13
N ILE A 176 5.48 -14.20 -26.81
CA ILE A 176 6.86 -14.57 -26.53
C ILE A 176 7.04 -14.60 -25.01
N LEU A 177 7.52 -15.71 -24.46
CA LEU A 177 7.66 -15.93 -23.02
C LEU A 177 9.11 -16.24 -22.66
N ASP A 178 9.66 -15.48 -21.72
CA ASP A 178 10.95 -15.76 -21.11
C ASP A 178 10.80 -16.14 -19.63
N SER A 179 11.93 -16.46 -18.98
CA SER A 179 11.95 -16.86 -17.58
C SER A 179 11.53 -15.77 -16.58
N ASN A 180 11.44 -14.49 -16.99
CA ASN A 180 10.92 -13.43 -16.12
C ASN A 180 9.40 -13.55 -15.93
N ASN A 181 8.68 -14.12 -16.92
CA ASN A 181 7.23 -14.38 -16.81
C ASN A 181 6.93 -15.48 -15.79
N SER A 182 7.42 -16.67 -16.06
CA SER A 182 7.26 -17.88 -15.26
C SER A 182 8.38 -18.86 -15.58
N LYS A 183 8.62 -19.81 -14.67
CA LYS A 183 9.60 -20.89 -14.92
C LYS A 183 9.18 -21.83 -16.05
N MET A 184 7.88 -22.05 -16.19
CA MET A 184 7.30 -22.98 -17.17
C MET A 184 6.63 -22.21 -18.31
N SER A 185 6.64 -22.79 -19.51
CA SER A 185 5.85 -22.36 -20.66
C SER A 185 4.36 -22.62 -20.45
N ILE A 186 3.53 -22.32 -21.46
CA ILE A 186 2.08 -22.48 -21.35
C ILE A 186 1.65 -23.91 -21.68
N GLY A 187 2.33 -24.55 -22.64
CA GLY A 187 1.96 -25.85 -23.19
C GLY A 187 0.52 -25.90 -23.68
N LYS A 188 -0.10 -27.07 -23.59
CA LYS A 188 -1.49 -27.33 -24.01
C LYS A 188 -2.59 -26.78 -23.10
N LYS A 189 -2.30 -25.78 -22.25
CA LYS A 189 -3.25 -25.30 -21.22
C LYS A 189 -4.52 -24.64 -21.80
N TYR A 190 -4.46 -23.99 -22.95
CA TYR A 190 -5.54 -23.15 -23.48
C TYR A 190 -6.13 -23.63 -24.83
N GLY A 191 -5.87 -24.86 -25.25
CA GLY A 191 -6.48 -25.44 -26.45
C GLY A 191 -5.84 -26.75 -26.89
N ASP A 192 -6.54 -27.48 -27.74
CA ASP A 192 -6.08 -28.76 -28.29
C ASP A 192 -5.08 -28.57 -29.46
N ARG A 193 -4.93 -27.34 -29.95
CA ARG A 193 -3.98 -26.96 -31.00
C ARG A 193 -3.08 -25.82 -30.53
N THR A 194 -1.95 -26.21 -29.97
CA THR A 194 -0.89 -25.30 -29.51
C THR A 194 0.43 -25.65 -30.21
N LEU A 195 1.21 -24.64 -30.55
CA LEU A 195 2.60 -24.78 -31.01
C LEU A 195 3.49 -23.91 -30.12
N GLU A 196 4.52 -24.52 -29.54
CA GLU A 196 5.59 -23.82 -28.85
C GLU A 196 6.91 -23.97 -29.62
N VAL A 197 7.57 -22.85 -29.90
CA VAL A 197 8.91 -22.78 -30.49
C VAL A 197 9.89 -22.48 -29.37
N VAL A 198 10.77 -23.43 -29.05
CA VAL A 198 11.78 -23.28 -27.99
C VAL A 198 13.07 -22.76 -28.61
N VAL A 199 13.53 -21.61 -28.11
CA VAL A 199 14.74 -20.93 -28.58
C VAL A 199 15.79 -20.94 -27.46
N ARG A 200 17.05 -21.26 -27.77
CA ARG A 200 18.21 -21.18 -26.87
C ARG A 200 19.36 -20.51 -27.58
N ASN A 201 19.94 -19.45 -26.99
CA ASN A 201 21.01 -18.67 -27.61
C ASN A 201 20.68 -18.34 -29.08
N ASP A 202 19.48 -17.76 -29.30
CA ASP A 202 18.94 -17.39 -30.61
C ASP A 202 18.72 -18.55 -31.59
N LEU A 203 18.91 -19.82 -31.20
CA LEU A 203 18.71 -20.99 -32.06
C LEU A 203 17.41 -21.72 -31.68
N VAL A 204 16.57 -22.04 -32.67
CA VAL A 204 15.40 -22.91 -32.47
C VAL A 204 15.89 -24.33 -32.24
N VAL A 205 15.63 -24.86 -31.05
CA VAL A 205 16.08 -26.21 -30.65
C VAL A 205 14.95 -27.23 -30.62
N GLU A 206 13.70 -26.78 -30.51
CA GLU A 206 12.55 -27.66 -30.41
C GLU A 206 11.27 -26.99 -30.93
N LEU A 207 10.44 -27.76 -31.63
CA LEU A 207 9.06 -27.41 -31.97
C LEU A 207 8.14 -28.39 -31.25
N ARG A 208 7.21 -27.86 -30.45
CA ARG A 208 6.37 -28.66 -29.54
C ARG A 208 4.90 -28.44 -29.88
N GLU A 209 4.29 -29.46 -30.48
CA GLU A 209 2.86 -29.45 -30.78
C GLU A 209 2.06 -30.16 -29.68
N ASN A 210 1.09 -29.44 -29.10
CA ASN A 210 0.15 -29.97 -28.11
C ASN A 210 0.79 -30.74 -26.94
N GLN A 211 1.97 -30.28 -26.48
CA GLN A 211 2.70 -30.89 -25.39
C GLN A 211 2.39 -30.25 -24.03
N PRO A 212 2.66 -30.94 -22.91
CA PRO A 212 2.69 -30.30 -21.60
C PRO A 212 3.71 -29.15 -21.54
N PRO A 213 3.56 -28.21 -20.58
CA PRO A 213 4.54 -27.14 -20.33
C PRO A 213 5.98 -27.66 -20.19
N ILE A 214 6.94 -26.89 -20.71
CA ILE A 214 8.38 -27.11 -20.53
C ILE A 214 8.99 -25.97 -19.71
N GLU A 215 10.10 -26.22 -19.02
CA GLU A 215 10.88 -25.15 -18.42
C GLU A 215 11.43 -24.21 -19.51
N ILE A 216 11.19 -22.91 -19.35
CA ILE A 216 11.68 -21.91 -20.31
C ILE A 216 13.21 -21.83 -20.16
N PRO A 217 13.98 -21.94 -21.26
CA PRO A 217 15.44 -21.89 -21.17
C PRO A 217 15.92 -20.57 -20.54
N ALA A 218 16.88 -20.66 -19.61
CA ALA A 218 17.43 -19.48 -18.92
C ALA A 218 18.17 -18.51 -19.85
N ASP A 219 18.69 -19.03 -20.97
CA ASP A 219 19.41 -18.35 -22.05
C ASP A 219 18.55 -18.19 -23.31
N GLY A 220 17.22 -18.18 -23.16
CA GLY A 220 16.31 -18.18 -24.28
C GLY A 220 14.87 -17.84 -23.93
N TYR A 221 13.96 -18.27 -24.79
CA TYR A 221 12.53 -17.97 -24.70
C TYR A 221 11.70 -19.02 -25.43
N VAL A 222 10.39 -18.98 -25.21
CA VAL A 222 9.40 -19.79 -25.91
C VAL A 222 8.44 -18.87 -26.64
N ILE A 223 8.28 -19.06 -27.96
CA ILE A 223 7.17 -18.45 -28.71
C ILE A 223 6.01 -19.43 -28.68
N THR A 224 4.91 -19.04 -28.05
CA THR A 224 3.70 -19.88 -27.94
C THR A 224 2.59 -19.31 -28.80
N GLY A 225 1.92 -20.18 -29.58
CA GLY A 225 0.78 -19.83 -30.41
C GLY A 225 -0.35 -20.86 -30.30
N VAL A 226 -1.60 -20.40 -30.45
CA VAL A 226 -2.79 -21.25 -30.47
C VAL A 226 -3.62 -21.02 -31.73
N ASP A 227 -4.20 -22.09 -32.26
CA ASP A 227 -5.13 -22.07 -33.38
C ASP A 227 -4.65 -21.22 -34.59
N TYR A 228 -5.48 -20.29 -35.07
CA TYR A 228 -5.22 -19.45 -36.24
C TYR A 228 -3.98 -18.57 -36.10
N ALA A 229 -3.55 -18.26 -34.88
CA ALA A 229 -2.39 -17.40 -34.68
C ALA A 229 -1.09 -18.08 -35.05
N ILE A 230 -1.04 -19.41 -34.99
CA ILE A 230 0.12 -20.20 -35.41
C ILE A 230 0.45 -19.88 -36.88
N THR A 231 -0.55 -19.94 -37.76
CA THR A 231 -0.37 -19.68 -39.19
C THR A 231 -0.27 -18.18 -39.47
N ASN A 232 -1.07 -17.34 -38.82
CA ASN A 232 -1.07 -15.90 -39.07
C ASN A 232 0.24 -15.22 -38.65
N ARG A 233 0.90 -15.71 -37.59
CA ARG A 233 2.20 -15.21 -37.10
C ARG A 233 3.38 -16.02 -37.64
N SER A 234 3.14 -16.81 -38.69
CA SER A 234 4.15 -17.59 -39.41
C SER A 234 5.00 -18.51 -38.52
N LEU A 235 4.43 -19.01 -37.41
CA LEU A 235 5.14 -19.96 -36.54
C LEU A 235 5.27 -21.32 -37.20
N ASP A 236 4.34 -21.67 -38.10
CA ASP A 236 4.37 -22.85 -38.96
C ASP A 236 5.49 -22.84 -40.00
N LYS A 237 6.17 -21.69 -40.20
CA LYS A 237 7.32 -21.54 -41.09
C LYS A 237 8.66 -21.64 -40.38
N ILE A 238 8.68 -21.80 -39.06
CA ILE A 238 9.91 -21.91 -38.27
C ILE A 238 10.34 -23.38 -38.27
N ASP A 239 11.62 -23.62 -38.57
CA ASP A 239 12.22 -24.96 -38.50
C ASP A 239 13.25 -25.04 -37.37
N ILE A 240 13.47 -26.26 -36.85
CA ILE A 240 14.59 -26.53 -35.94
C ILE A 240 15.90 -26.14 -36.64
N GLY A 241 16.74 -25.36 -35.95
CA GLY A 241 17.98 -24.81 -36.49
C GLY A 241 17.86 -23.40 -37.07
N ASP A 242 16.66 -22.84 -37.17
CA ASP A 242 16.49 -21.41 -37.50
C ASP A 242 17.12 -20.54 -36.41
N LYS A 243 17.76 -19.44 -36.83
CA LYS A 243 18.26 -18.41 -35.93
C LYS A 243 17.23 -17.30 -35.81
N LEU A 244 16.73 -17.03 -34.61
CA LEU A 244 15.75 -16.00 -34.32
C LEU A 244 16.37 -14.92 -33.43
N SER A 245 16.29 -13.66 -33.86
CA SER A 245 16.64 -12.49 -33.04
C SER A 245 15.36 -11.87 -32.47
N LEU A 246 15.31 -11.63 -31.16
CA LEU A 246 14.21 -10.92 -30.53
C LEU A 246 14.40 -9.41 -30.68
N GLU A 247 13.43 -8.74 -31.30
CA GLU A 247 13.51 -7.31 -31.61
C GLU A 247 12.45 -6.54 -30.80
N PHE A 248 12.90 -5.50 -30.10
CA PHE A 248 12.01 -4.57 -29.39
C PHE A 248 11.95 -3.28 -30.22
N GLU A 249 10.84 -3.06 -30.91
CA GLU A 249 10.66 -1.84 -31.69
C GLU A 249 10.51 -0.65 -30.74
N ASN A 250 11.41 0.31 -30.88
CA ASN A 250 11.46 1.47 -30.02
C ASN A 250 10.60 2.57 -30.63
N PHE A 251 9.29 2.57 -30.35
CA PHE A 251 8.42 3.68 -30.73
C PHE A 251 8.38 4.76 -29.64
N GLU A 252 8.58 6.00 -30.07
CA GLU A 252 8.42 7.27 -29.36
C GLU A 252 9.31 7.59 -28.15
N LEU A 253 10.01 6.64 -27.51
CA LEU A 253 11.02 6.94 -26.48
C LEU A 253 12.25 6.02 -26.53
N PRO A 254 13.25 6.30 -27.39
CA PRO A 254 14.55 5.66 -27.23
C PRO A 254 15.14 6.13 -25.91
N ASN A 255 15.37 5.19 -24.98
CA ASN A 255 15.95 5.36 -23.63
C ASN A 255 14.97 5.35 -22.45
N ILE A 256 13.97 4.46 -22.44
CA ILE A 256 13.25 4.15 -21.18
C ILE A 256 14.20 3.47 -20.19
N LYS A 257 14.26 3.97 -18.95
CA LYS A 257 14.89 3.30 -17.80
C LYS A 257 13.84 2.50 -17.03
N ASN A 258 12.81 3.16 -16.54
CA ASN A 258 11.72 2.53 -15.82
C ASN A 258 10.38 2.91 -16.45
N SER A 259 9.46 1.95 -16.54
CA SER A 259 8.09 2.20 -16.97
C SER A 259 7.13 1.28 -16.26
N ILE A 260 6.03 1.85 -15.78
CA ILE A 260 4.93 1.09 -15.21
C ILE A 260 3.61 1.65 -15.72
N SER A 261 2.77 0.75 -16.21
CA SER A 261 1.50 1.09 -16.81
C SER A 261 0.37 1.14 -15.79
N GLY A 262 -0.58 2.03 -16.02
CA GLY A 262 -1.82 2.16 -15.25
C GLY A 262 -3.05 1.86 -16.08
N GLY A 263 -4.19 2.36 -15.61
CA GLY A 263 -5.46 2.24 -16.30
C GLY A 263 -5.73 3.39 -17.26
N THR A 264 -5.36 4.61 -16.88
CA THR A 264 -5.65 5.81 -17.69
C THR A 264 -4.89 7.05 -17.22
N VAL A 265 -4.51 7.91 -18.17
CA VAL A 265 -4.04 9.28 -17.88
C VAL A 265 -5.24 10.12 -17.47
N ILE A 266 -5.16 10.75 -16.30
CA ILE A 266 -6.26 11.55 -15.71
C ILE A 266 -5.97 13.05 -15.76
N LEU A 267 -4.70 13.45 -15.82
CA LEU A 267 -4.26 14.82 -16.05
C LEU A 267 -3.19 14.86 -17.13
N GLU A 268 -3.32 15.83 -18.03
CA GLU A 268 -2.31 16.18 -19.01
C GLU A 268 -2.19 17.71 -19.06
N LYS A 269 -0.99 18.25 -18.86
CA LYS A 269 -0.72 19.70 -18.90
C LYS A 269 -1.69 20.51 -18.00
N GLY A 270 -2.03 19.96 -16.83
CA GLY A 270 -2.93 20.56 -15.84
C GLY A 270 -4.43 20.46 -16.16
N GLN A 271 -4.79 19.85 -17.29
CA GLN A 271 -6.17 19.66 -17.72
C GLN A 271 -6.64 18.23 -17.46
N VAL A 272 -7.91 18.08 -17.07
CA VAL A 272 -8.53 16.77 -16.88
C VAL A 272 -8.73 16.11 -18.23
N VAL A 273 -8.29 14.85 -18.37
CA VAL A 273 -8.43 14.09 -19.61
C VAL A 273 -9.77 13.37 -19.62
N GLU A 274 -10.79 13.97 -20.24
CA GLU A 274 -12.17 13.41 -20.24
C GLU A 274 -12.25 12.02 -20.86
N LYS A 275 -11.51 11.77 -21.96
CA LYS A 275 -11.44 10.43 -22.60
C LYS A 275 -10.85 9.36 -21.69
N GLY A 276 -10.09 9.75 -20.67
CA GLY A 276 -9.49 8.83 -19.71
C GLY A 276 -10.47 8.35 -18.63
N ILE A 277 -11.61 9.03 -18.46
CA ILE A 277 -12.60 8.68 -17.44
C ILE A 277 -13.44 7.47 -17.89
N LYS A 278 -12.86 6.27 -17.85
CA LYS A 278 -13.49 5.00 -18.30
C LYS A 278 -13.93 4.07 -17.16
N SER A 279 -14.11 4.58 -15.94
CA SER A 279 -14.54 3.80 -14.76
C SER A 279 -15.54 4.60 -13.92
N PRO A 280 -16.87 4.42 -14.15
CA PRO A 280 -17.89 5.20 -13.45
C PRO A 280 -17.96 4.82 -11.98
N GLY A 281 -18.35 5.79 -11.15
CA GLY A 281 -18.63 5.58 -9.74
C GLY A 281 -17.44 5.83 -8.80
N LYS A 282 -17.80 5.92 -7.51
CA LYS A 282 -16.86 6.18 -6.42
C LYS A 282 -16.21 4.88 -5.97
N HIS A 283 -14.89 4.84 -6.01
CA HIS A 283 -14.09 3.69 -5.60
C HIS A 283 -12.84 4.15 -4.84
N PRO A 284 -12.21 3.26 -4.07
CA PRO A 284 -10.81 3.44 -3.69
C PRO A 284 -9.98 3.63 -4.95
N ARG A 285 -9.05 4.58 -4.92
CA ARG A 285 -8.20 4.93 -6.07
C ARG A 285 -6.73 4.99 -5.66
N THR A 286 -5.87 4.68 -6.61
CA THR A 286 -4.43 4.85 -6.51
C THR A 286 -3.96 5.67 -7.72
N ALA A 287 -3.12 6.66 -7.51
CA ALA A 287 -2.61 7.53 -8.58
C ALA A 287 -1.16 7.91 -8.36
N LEU A 288 -0.52 8.31 -9.45
CA LEU A 288 0.81 8.92 -9.47
C LEU A 288 0.75 10.19 -10.33
N GLY A 289 1.40 11.26 -9.88
CA GLY A 289 1.52 12.49 -10.63
C GLY A 289 2.93 13.06 -10.59
N ILE A 290 3.21 13.92 -11.57
CA ILE A 290 4.43 14.72 -11.68
C ILE A 290 4.06 16.20 -11.72
N ASN A 291 4.83 17.03 -11.02
CA ASN A 291 4.68 18.48 -11.09
C ASN A 291 5.22 19.03 -12.43
N TRP A 292 5.11 20.35 -12.64
CA TRP A 292 5.43 20.99 -13.93
C TRP A 292 6.86 20.74 -14.44
N ASP A 293 7.85 20.82 -13.54
CA ASP A 293 9.27 20.73 -13.88
C ASP A 293 9.88 19.35 -13.59
N GLY A 294 9.04 18.38 -13.24
CA GLY A 294 9.45 17.02 -12.91
C GLY A 294 10.23 16.89 -11.61
N SER A 295 10.36 17.96 -10.80
CA SER A 295 11.11 17.95 -9.53
C SER A 295 10.41 17.22 -8.39
N GLU A 296 9.13 16.90 -8.55
CA GLU A 296 8.32 16.22 -7.55
C GLU A 296 7.45 15.12 -8.18
N ILE A 297 7.52 13.93 -7.59
CA ILE A 297 6.57 12.84 -7.82
C ILE A 297 5.64 12.72 -6.63
N ILE A 298 4.36 12.56 -6.91
CA ILE A 298 3.28 12.49 -5.92
C ILE A 298 2.58 11.13 -6.08
N PHE A 299 2.62 10.29 -5.05
CA PHE A 299 1.74 9.12 -4.94
C PHE A 299 0.51 9.50 -4.14
N LEU A 300 -0.66 9.04 -4.57
CA LEU A 300 -1.93 9.27 -3.88
C LEU A 300 -2.69 7.97 -3.76
N THR A 301 -3.17 7.66 -2.55
CA THR A 301 -4.28 6.73 -2.35
C THR A 301 -5.47 7.45 -1.73
N VAL A 302 -6.66 7.06 -2.17
CA VAL A 302 -7.93 7.53 -1.61
C VAL A 302 -8.73 6.31 -1.21
N ASP A 303 -9.10 6.23 0.07
CA ASP A 303 -9.90 5.11 0.55
C ASP A 303 -11.36 5.19 0.09
N GLY A 304 -11.99 4.03 0.02
CA GLY A 304 -13.39 3.91 -0.39
C GLY A 304 -13.99 2.57 0.00
N ARG A 305 -15.30 2.40 -0.26
CA ARG A 305 -16.06 1.21 0.15
C ARG A 305 -15.98 0.94 1.66
N HIS A 306 -15.77 1.99 2.44
CA HIS A 306 -15.82 1.99 3.89
C HIS A 306 -17.13 2.60 4.38
N SER A 307 -17.50 2.38 5.64
CA SER A 307 -18.69 3.00 6.25
C SER A 307 -18.65 4.52 6.11
N SER A 308 -17.50 5.12 6.46
CA SER A 308 -17.25 6.56 6.41
C SER A 308 -16.74 7.06 5.05
N PHE A 309 -15.97 6.27 4.31
CA PHE A 309 -15.28 6.71 3.09
C PHE A 309 -15.85 5.98 1.86
N LYS A 310 -16.48 6.73 0.95
CA LYS A 310 -17.09 6.14 -0.26
C LYS A 310 -16.10 5.99 -1.42
N GLY A 311 -14.98 6.69 -1.37
CA GLY A 311 -14.03 6.80 -2.48
C GLY A 311 -14.44 7.88 -3.48
N VAL A 312 -13.72 7.94 -4.59
CA VAL A 312 -13.86 9.01 -5.59
C VAL A 312 -13.97 8.44 -7.00
N ASP A 313 -14.63 9.21 -7.87
CA ASP A 313 -14.56 8.98 -9.31
C ASP A 313 -13.25 9.54 -9.88
N LEU A 314 -12.97 9.24 -11.15
CA LEU A 314 -11.71 9.64 -11.80
C LEU A 314 -11.62 11.17 -12.01
N ALA A 315 -12.73 11.87 -12.18
CA ALA A 315 -12.74 13.33 -12.33
C ALA A 315 -12.31 14.01 -11.01
N THR A 316 -12.87 13.55 -9.89
CA THR A 316 -12.50 14.01 -8.55
C THR A 316 -11.05 13.64 -8.24
N LEU A 317 -10.59 12.44 -8.60
CA LEU A 317 -9.20 12.03 -8.47
C LEU A 317 -8.25 12.96 -9.25
N ALA A 318 -8.59 13.31 -10.49
CA ALA A 318 -7.82 14.27 -11.28
C ALA A 318 -7.79 15.66 -10.61
N GLY A 319 -8.93 16.11 -10.07
CA GLY A 319 -9.02 17.35 -9.30
C GLY A 319 -8.10 17.36 -8.08
N LEU A 320 -8.08 16.26 -7.30
CA LEU A 320 -7.21 16.09 -6.14
C LEU A 320 -5.73 16.07 -6.54
N MET A 321 -5.35 15.33 -7.59
CA MET A 321 -3.96 15.32 -8.07
C MET A 321 -3.50 16.73 -8.49
N ARG A 322 -4.37 17.49 -9.17
CA ARG A 322 -4.08 18.87 -9.56
C ARG A 322 -3.95 19.78 -8.34
N GLU A 323 -4.83 19.63 -7.36
CA GLU A 323 -4.78 20.36 -6.09
C GLU A 323 -3.47 20.08 -5.34
N LEU A 324 -2.98 18.83 -5.39
CA LEU A 324 -1.70 18.43 -4.80
C LEU A 324 -0.48 18.90 -5.60
N GLY A 325 -0.66 19.59 -6.73
CA GLY A 325 0.40 20.17 -7.55
C GLY A 325 0.82 19.36 -8.77
N ALA A 326 0.17 18.22 -9.06
CA ALA A 326 0.46 17.46 -10.25
C ALA A 326 -0.06 18.16 -11.51
N VAL A 327 0.76 18.20 -12.55
CA VAL A 327 0.41 18.71 -13.88
C VAL A 327 0.06 17.56 -14.83
N ASN A 328 0.77 16.44 -14.72
CA ASN A 328 0.41 15.20 -15.39
C ASN A 328 0.19 14.13 -14.32
N ALA A 329 -0.83 13.28 -14.51
CA ALA A 329 -1.14 12.22 -13.57
C ALA A 329 -1.80 11.03 -14.24
N ILE A 330 -1.54 9.85 -13.68
CA ILE A 330 -2.06 8.56 -14.10
C ILE A 330 -2.81 7.90 -12.95
N ASN A 331 -3.95 7.28 -13.27
CA ASN A 331 -4.65 6.39 -12.35
C ASN A 331 -4.15 4.95 -12.52
N PHE A 332 -3.83 4.33 -11.40
CA PHE A 332 -3.47 2.91 -11.29
C PHE A 332 -4.68 2.02 -10.95
N ASP A 333 -4.46 0.72 -10.81
CA ASP A 333 -5.50 -0.21 -10.36
C ASP A 333 -6.05 0.24 -9.00
N GLY A 334 -7.35 0.12 -8.83
CA GLY A 334 -8.07 0.68 -7.68
C GLY A 334 -8.86 -0.37 -6.90
N GLY A 335 -9.87 0.08 -6.18
CA GLY A 335 -10.78 -0.81 -5.46
C GLY A 335 -10.06 -1.63 -4.39
N GLY A 336 -10.17 -2.96 -4.48
CA GLY A 336 -9.51 -3.86 -3.53
C GLY A 336 -7.98 -3.77 -3.57
N SER A 337 -7.41 -3.33 -4.69
CA SER A 337 -5.96 -3.24 -4.90
C SER A 337 -5.35 -2.01 -4.22
N THR A 338 -6.12 -0.94 -3.96
CA THR A 338 -5.62 0.31 -3.38
C THR A 338 -4.95 0.09 -2.03
N ASN A 339 -3.62 0.19 -2.05
CA ASN A 339 -2.76 0.07 -0.88
C ASN A 339 -1.58 1.04 -1.01
N MET A 340 -1.27 1.74 0.07
CA MET A 340 -0.04 2.49 0.26
C MET A 340 0.71 1.90 1.45
N GLY A 341 1.93 1.43 1.21
CA GLY A 341 2.87 1.06 2.26
C GLY A 341 3.88 2.18 2.51
N ILE A 342 4.22 2.41 3.77
CA ILE A 342 5.34 3.27 4.17
C ILE A 342 6.26 2.56 5.16
N LYS A 343 7.53 2.93 5.15
CA LYS A 343 8.55 2.57 6.12
C LYS A 343 9.48 3.76 6.19
N ALA A 344 9.32 4.61 7.20
CA ALA A 344 10.33 5.63 7.46
C ALA A 344 11.68 4.93 7.61
N ARG A 345 12.76 5.56 7.14
CA ARG A 345 14.10 4.94 7.05
C ARG A 345 14.59 4.33 8.36
N GLY A 346 14.23 4.95 9.47
CA GLY A 346 14.55 4.45 10.79
C GLY A 346 13.67 3.30 11.26
N GLU A 347 12.55 2.98 10.62
CA GLU A 347 11.64 1.93 11.07
C GLU A 347 12.02 0.55 10.53
N ASP A 348 11.85 -0.48 11.36
CA ASP A 348 12.29 -1.84 11.02
C ASP A 348 11.28 -2.56 10.09
N LYS A 349 10.03 -2.09 10.07
CA LYS A 349 8.94 -2.74 9.34
C LYS A 349 8.11 -1.71 8.59
N ALA A 350 7.81 -2.05 7.35
CA ALA A 350 6.78 -1.35 6.60
C ALA A 350 5.39 -1.59 7.19
N THR A 351 4.50 -0.61 7.03
CA THR A 351 3.08 -0.70 7.40
C THR A 351 2.20 -0.20 6.27
N ILE A 352 0.96 -0.68 6.20
CA ILE A 352 -0.08 -0.12 5.32
C ILE A 352 -0.76 1.04 6.05
N VAL A 353 -0.79 2.22 5.43
CA VAL A 353 -1.30 3.45 6.07
C VAL A 353 -2.76 3.75 5.76
N ASN A 354 -3.24 3.30 4.61
CA ASN A 354 -4.63 3.49 4.20
C ASN A 354 -5.51 2.34 4.72
N ILE A 355 -6.83 2.46 4.60
CA ILE A 355 -7.82 1.44 4.98
C ILE A 355 -8.18 0.61 3.75
N PRO A 356 -7.59 -0.59 3.55
CA PRO A 356 -7.80 -1.34 2.32
C PRO A 356 -9.22 -1.88 2.28
N SER A 357 -9.93 -1.63 1.18
CA SER A 357 -11.29 -2.18 0.98
C SER A 357 -11.31 -3.72 0.88
N GLN A 358 -10.15 -4.34 0.65
CA GLN A 358 -9.93 -5.76 0.77
C GLN A 358 -8.61 -6.01 1.52
N LYS A 359 -8.70 -6.59 2.73
CA LYS A 359 -7.52 -6.94 3.52
C LYS A 359 -6.62 -7.93 2.77
N ASN A 360 -5.30 -7.73 2.84
CA ASN A 360 -4.28 -8.60 2.27
C ASN A 360 -4.45 -8.86 0.76
N ARG A 361 -4.98 -7.89 0.00
CA ARG A 361 -5.06 -8.01 -1.46
C ARG A 361 -3.66 -8.15 -2.05
N GLN A 362 -3.44 -9.24 -2.75
CA GLN A 362 -2.24 -9.44 -3.55
C GLN A 362 -2.41 -8.82 -4.95
N VAL A 363 -1.38 -8.13 -5.41
CA VAL A 363 -1.30 -7.46 -6.73
C VAL A 363 -0.08 -7.97 -7.48
N VAL A 364 -0.01 -7.75 -8.79
CA VAL A 364 1.11 -8.26 -9.62
C VAL A 364 2.35 -7.37 -9.56
N ASN A 365 2.17 -6.07 -9.35
CA ASN A 365 3.24 -5.11 -9.27
C ASN A 365 2.84 -3.85 -8.48
N ALA A 366 3.84 -3.06 -8.13
CA ALA A 366 3.73 -1.79 -7.44
C ALA A 366 4.83 -0.85 -7.95
N ILE A 367 4.74 0.41 -7.56
CA ILE A 367 5.80 1.41 -7.76
C ILE A 367 6.06 2.09 -6.43
N GLY A 368 7.33 2.35 -6.14
CA GLY A 368 7.71 2.99 -4.90
C GLY A 368 8.97 3.81 -5.02
N VAL A 369 9.42 4.31 -3.88
CA VAL A 369 10.63 5.12 -3.74
C VAL A 369 11.61 4.42 -2.82
N ARG A 370 12.84 4.24 -3.30
CA ARG A 370 14.00 3.91 -2.49
C ARG A 370 14.77 5.20 -2.23
N ASN A 371 15.39 5.30 -1.06
CA ASN A 371 16.39 6.32 -0.80
C ASN A 371 17.74 5.63 -0.56
N THR A 372 18.78 6.00 -1.30
CA THR A 372 20.10 5.34 -1.31
C THR A 372 21.17 6.07 -0.50
N ASP A 373 20.85 7.23 0.06
CA ASP A 373 21.73 7.94 0.98
C ASP A 373 22.09 6.98 2.14
N THR A 374 23.32 6.91 2.60
CA THR A 374 23.68 6.08 3.77
C THR A 374 24.47 6.87 4.79
N GLU A 375 24.64 8.16 4.54
CA GLU A 375 25.38 9.04 5.41
C GLU A 375 24.54 9.36 6.64
N VAL A 376 25.16 9.22 7.81
CA VAL A 376 24.55 9.55 9.09
C VAL A 376 24.95 10.97 9.46
N GLY A 377 23.95 11.84 9.56
CA GLY A 377 24.11 13.25 9.90
C GLY A 377 24.04 13.55 11.40
N PRO A 378 24.12 14.84 11.79
CA PRO A 378 23.90 15.26 13.18
C PRO A 378 22.45 15.05 13.61
N LEU A 379 22.22 14.95 14.92
CA LEU A 379 20.87 14.88 15.50
C LEU A 379 20.04 16.11 15.12
N THR A 380 18.85 15.88 14.58
CA THR A 380 17.90 16.95 14.21
C THR A 380 16.50 16.76 14.77
N SER A 381 16.11 15.53 15.10
CA SER A 381 14.78 15.25 15.64
C SER A 381 14.79 14.10 16.65
N LEU A 382 13.75 14.09 17.50
CA LEU A 382 13.50 13.05 18.49
C LEU A 382 12.11 12.45 18.25
N LYS A 383 12.01 11.12 18.32
CA LYS A 383 10.74 10.39 18.47
C LYS A 383 10.62 9.94 19.92
N LEU A 384 9.50 10.26 20.52
CA LEU A 384 9.14 9.89 21.89
C LEU A 384 8.02 8.87 21.82
N ASP A 385 8.18 7.75 22.52
CA ASP A 385 7.20 6.68 22.57
C ASP A 385 6.88 6.38 24.05
N MET A 386 5.64 6.71 24.42
CA MET A 386 5.02 6.58 25.74
C MET A 386 3.50 6.68 25.55
N ASN A 387 2.72 5.97 26.37
CA ASN A 387 1.28 6.17 26.44
C ASN A 387 0.93 7.63 26.80
N ASP A 388 -0.01 8.22 26.08
CA ASP A 388 -0.49 9.60 26.31
C ASP A 388 -1.23 9.76 27.66
N THR A 389 -1.63 8.64 28.25
CA THR A 389 -2.24 8.54 29.57
C THR A 389 -1.28 7.88 30.55
N ALA A 390 -1.01 8.57 31.65
CA ALA A 390 -0.22 8.08 32.79
C ALA A 390 -1.06 8.06 34.07
N PHE A 391 -0.58 7.35 35.09
CA PHE A 391 -1.29 7.19 36.37
C PHE A 391 -0.44 7.72 37.52
N ILE A 392 -1.07 8.44 38.45
CA ILE A 392 -0.38 9.03 39.60
C ILE A 392 0.43 7.95 40.35
N TYR A 393 1.70 8.27 40.66
CA TYR A 393 2.67 7.39 41.33
C TYR A 393 3.07 6.11 40.57
N ILE A 394 2.58 5.90 39.35
CA ILE A 394 3.00 4.79 38.49
C ILE A 394 4.07 5.32 37.54
N GLY A 395 5.26 4.73 37.62
CA GLY A 395 6.38 5.14 36.78
C GLY A 395 6.32 4.47 35.41
N THR A 396 6.36 5.27 34.34
CA THR A 396 6.32 4.81 32.94
C THR A 396 7.59 5.23 32.22
N ASP A 397 8.19 4.30 31.46
CA ASP A 397 9.37 4.59 30.66
C ASP A 397 9.02 5.38 29.40
N ILE A 398 9.82 6.41 29.12
CA ILE A 398 9.77 7.17 27.87
C ILE A 398 10.86 6.64 26.95
N LYS A 399 10.49 5.98 25.86
CA LYS A 399 11.45 5.55 24.86
C LYS A 399 11.80 6.74 23.96
N VAL A 400 13.06 7.13 23.98
CA VAL A 400 13.61 8.23 23.19
C VAL A 400 14.45 7.67 22.05
N THR A 401 14.14 8.03 20.81
CA THR A 401 14.96 7.68 19.65
C THR A 401 15.36 8.95 18.91
N GLY A 402 16.66 9.11 18.63
CA GLY A 402 17.19 10.23 17.87
C GLY A 402 17.27 9.96 16.38
N TYR A 403 17.09 10.99 15.56
CA TYR A 403 17.21 10.91 14.11
C TYR A 403 17.98 12.11 13.54
N ASP A 404 18.75 11.84 12.50
CA ASP A 404 19.28 12.90 11.64
C ASP A 404 18.19 13.43 10.68
N ASP A 405 18.57 14.39 9.83
CA ASP A 405 17.64 15.03 8.89
C ASP A 405 17.09 14.06 7.83
N ASN A 406 17.81 12.96 7.57
CA ASN A 406 17.42 11.92 6.62
C ASN A 406 16.69 10.75 7.28
N MET A 407 16.32 10.86 8.56
CA MET A 407 15.64 9.81 9.34
C MET A 407 16.50 8.55 9.59
N ASN A 408 17.83 8.63 9.51
CA ASN A 408 18.68 7.58 10.04
C ASN A 408 18.60 7.58 11.57
N LYS A 409 18.40 6.40 12.18
CA LYS A 409 18.42 6.23 13.64
C LYS A 409 19.81 6.57 14.19
N LEU A 410 19.84 7.36 15.26
CA LEU A 410 21.04 7.72 16.00
C LEU A 410 21.04 7.05 17.37
N SER A 411 22.20 6.56 17.79
CA SER A 411 22.41 6.14 19.18
C SER A 411 22.58 7.38 20.04
N LEU A 412 21.78 7.50 21.09
CA LEU A 412 21.85 8.58 22.07
C LEU A 412 22.46 8.04 23.37
N ASP A 413 23.36 8.80 23.98
CA ASP A 413 23.82 8.53 25.34
C ASP A 413 22.69 8.89 26.33
N PRO A 414 22.14 7.93 27.09
CA PRO A 414 21.06 8.21 28.05
C PRO A 414 21.41 9.28 29.10
N SER A 415 22.70 9.47 29.41
CA SER A 415 23.16 10.48 30.37
C SER A 415 23.11 11.92 29.84
N GLU A 416 23.02 12.08 28.51
CA GLU A 416 22.88 13.38 27.85
C GLU A 416 21.42 13.77 27.58
N ILE A 417 20.46 12.88 27.90
CA ILE A 417 19.04 13.14 27.75
C ILE A 417 18.50 13.79 29.01
N THR A 418 17.87 14.95 28.84
CA THR A 418 17.25 15.70 29.93
C THR A 418 15.75 15.74 29.76
N TYR A 419 15.04 15.70 30.89
CA TYR A 419 13.58 15.70 30.96
C TYR A 419 13.13 16.86 31.84
N SER A 420 12.14 17.60 31.38
CA SER A 420 11.46 18.63 32.17
C SER A 420 9.96 18.48 32.07
N LEU A 421 9.26 18.91 33.11
CA LEU A 421 7.81 18.82 33.20
C LEU A 421 7.21 20.21 33.40
N SER A 422 6.10 20.48 32.72
CA SER A 422 5.29 21.67 32.92
C SER A 422 3.81 21.30 33.09
N GLY A 423 3.08 22.07 33.90
CA GLY A 423 1.64 21.87 34.17
C GLY A 423 1.32 20.79 35.22
N LEU A 424 2.31 19.98 35.63
CA LEU A 424 2.16 18.90 36.60
C LEU A 424 3.36 18.81 37.55
N GLU A 425 3.21 18.08 38.64
CA GLU A 425 4.29 17.63 39.52
C GLU A 425 4.65 16.18 39.21
N GLY A 426 5.94 15.85 39.26
CA GLY A 426 6.44 14.51 38.97
C GLY A 426 7.95 14.41 39.15
N THR A 427 8.49 13.20 39.05
CA THR A 427 9.93 12.93 39.11
C THR A 427 10.37 12.07 37.94
N PHE A 428 11.63 12.23 37.53
CA PHE A 428 12.27 11.40 36.52
C PHE A 428 13.41 10.61 37.17
N GLU A 429 13.44 9.29 36.92
CA GLU A 429 14.58 8.41 37.22
C GLU A 429 15.08 7.85 35.88
N GLY A 430 16.04 8.54 35.26
CA GLY A 430 16.40 8.26 33.86
C GLY A 430 15.23 8.56 32.91
N SER A 431 14.87 7.60 32.05
CA SER A 431 13.70 7.67 31.16
C SER A 431 12.36 7.50 31.87
N LYS A 432 12.37 7.07 33.13
CA LYS A 432 11.15 6.70 33.85
C LYS A 432 10.51 7.92 34.49
N PHE A 433 9.34 8.29 33.98
CA PHE A 433 8.52 9.37 34.52
C PHE A 433 7.51 8.85 35.54
N THR A 434 7.52 9.41 36.76
CA THR A 434 6.55 9.11 37.82
C THR A 434 5.79 10.39 38.20
N PRO A 435 4.52 10.55 37.80
CA PRO A 435 3.74 11.73 38.14
C PRO A 435 3.32 11.75 39.61
N LYS A 436 3.19 12.94 40.18
CA LYS A 436 2.77 13.20 41.58
C LYS A 436 1.50 14.05 41.68
N SER A 437 1.00 14.60 40.57
CA SER A 437 -0.27 15.30 40.49
C SER A 437 -1.08 14.84 39.27
N GLN A 438 -2.41 14.91 39.36
CA GLN A 438 -3.32 14.60 38.24
C GLN A 438 -3.57 15.83 37.35
N GLY A 439 -3.98 15.60 36.09
CA GLY A 439 -4.33 16.65 35.13
C GLY A 439 -3.56 16.55 33.81
N ASN A 440 -3.56 17.62 33.02
CA ASN A 440 -2.80 17.68 31.77
C ASN A 440 -1.47 18.39 32.00
N GLY A 441 -0.41 17.89 31.37
CA GLY A 441 0.91 18.51 31.38
C GLY A 441 1.67 18.25 30.11
N THR A 442 2.92 18.69 30.09
CA THR A 442 3.82 18.48 28.96
C THR A 442 5.19 18.08 29.48
N ILE A 443 5.66 16.93 29.02
CA ILE A 443 7.04 16.49 29.20
C ILE A 443 7.85 17.02 28.01
N THR A 444 8.91 17.77 28.28
CA THR A 444 9.87 18.17 27.26
C THR A 444 11.12 17.32 27.43
N VAL A 445 11.50 16.61 26.37
CA VAL A 445 12.72 15.80 26.30
C VAL A 445 13.73 16.54 25.45
N THR A 446 14.95 16.72 25.96
CA THR A 446 16.04 17.39 25.23
C THR A 446 17.27 16.52 25.18
N ALA A 447 17.84 16.33 23.99
CA ALA A 447 19.10 15.61 23.76
C ALA A 447 19.88 16.31 22.65
N GLY A 448 21.20 16.49 22.81
CA GLY A 448 22.06 17.12 21.79
C GLY A 448 21.60 18.50 21.30
N GLY A 449 20.90 19.27 22.15
CA GLY A 449 20.32 20.57 21.80
C GLY A 449 18.99 20.53 21.03
N VAL A 450 18.47 19.34 20.71
CA VAL A 450 17.15 19.14 20.11
C VAL A 450 16.13 18.84 21.20
N SER A 451 14.98 19.51 21.16
CA SER A 451 13.89 19.32 22.13
C SER A 451 12.63 18.82 21.44
N LYS A 452 11.86 17.95 22.12
CA LYS A 452 10.54 17.48 21.68
C LYS A 452 9.59 17.47 22.88
N ASP A 453 8.39 18.02 22.66
CA ASP A 453 7.31 18.00 23.63
C ASP A 453 6.42 16.78 23.44
N LEU A 454 6.03 16.20 24.57
CA LEU A 454 5.07 15.12 24.70
C LEU A 454 3.94 15.59 25.64
N PRO A 455 2.76 15.95 25.10
CA PRO A 455 1.57 16.18 25.90
C PRO A 455 1.19 14.90 26.65
N ILE A 456 0.84 15.03 27.93
CA ILE A 456 0.46 13.90 28.77
C ILE A 456 -0.78 14.22 29.60
N ARG A 457 -1.62 13.21 29.82
CA ARG A 457 -2.76 13.26 30.74
C ARG A 457 -2.52 12.29 31.89
N VAL A 458 -2.46 12.80 33.12
CA VAL A 458 -2.30 12.00 34.34
C VAL A 458 -3.64 11.80 35.03
N ILE A 459 -4.00 10.53 35.20
CA ILE A 459 -5.16 10.08 35.97
C ILE A 459 -4.78 9.93 37.44
N GLY A 460 -5.71 10.27 38.34
CA GLY A 460 -5.51 10.22 39.79
C GLY A 460 -5.42 8.80 40.35
N SER A 461 -5.59 8.68 41.66
CA SER A 461 -5.55 7.38 42.34
C SER A 461 -6.67 6.47 41.85
N ILE A 462 -6.30 5.27 41.40
CA ILE A 462 -7.25 4.32 40.81
C ILE A 462 -8.11 3.70 41.89
N LEU A 463 -9.43 3.86 41.70
CA LEU A 463 -10.46 3.29 42.54
C LEU A 463 -10.99 1.98 41.95
N ASP A 464 -11.12 1.91 40.63
CA ASP A 464 -11.71 0.77 39.95
C ASP A 464 -11.02 0.49 38.60
N ILE A 465 -11.15 -0.74 38.11
CA ILE A 465 -10.78 -1.10 36.75
C ILE A 465 -11.90 -1.90 36.10
N GLU A 466 -12.11 -1.71 34.79
CA GLU A 466 -13.11 -2.44 34.03
C GLU A 466 -12.47 -3.12 32.82
N ALA A 467 -12.86 -4.37 32.55
CA ALA A 467 -12.45 -5.09 31.36
C ALA A 467 -13.51 -4.95 30.25
N ASP A 468 -13.07 -4.72 29.01
CA ASP A 468 -13.96 -4.66 27.84
C ASP A 468 -14.73 -5.97 27.61
N THR A 469 -14.22 -7.08 28.15
CA THR A 469 -14.87 -8.39 28.09
C THR A 469 -14.73 -9.12 29.42
N LYS A 470 -15.86 -9.50 30.01
CA LYS A 470 -15.91 -10.22 31.31
C LYS A 470 -15.99 -11.75 31.16
N LEU A 471 -16.00 -12.26 29.92
CA LEU A 471 -16.06 -13.69 29.62
C LEU A 471 -15.15 -14.06 28.44
N ILE A 472 -14.17 -14.91 28.71
CA ILE A 472 -13.30 -15.51 27.70
C ILE A 472 -13.75 -16.96 27.47
N ASN A 473 -13.96 -17.34 26.21
CA ASN A 473 -14.15 -18.72 25.81
C ASN A 473 -13.00 -19.11 24.87
N VAL A 474 -12.27 -20.18 25.22
CA VAL A 474 -11.09 -20.62 24.48
C VAL A 474 -11.07 -22.14 24.41
N SER A 475 -10.62 -22.70 23.29
CA SER A 475 -10.50 -24.16 23.15
C SER A 475 -9.30 -24.68 23.94
N PRO A 476 -9.29 -25.94 24.38
CA PRO A 476 -8.15 -26.50 25.10
C PRO A 476 -6.87 -26.42 24.26
N GLY A 477 -5.78 -25.94 24.86
CA GLY A 477 -4.48 -25.75 24.21
C GLY A 477 -4.35 -24.52 23.31
N GLU A 478 -5.43 -23.78 23.06
CA GLU A 478 -5.38 -22.55 22.27
C GLU A 478 -5.01 -21.33 23.14
N SER A 479 -4.55 -20.27 22.46
CA SER A 479 -4.25 -18.97 23.09
C SER A 479 -5.25 -17.91 22.64
N VAL A 480 -5.54 -16.96 23.51
CA VAL A 480 -6.40 -15.81 23.24
C VAL A 480 -5.80 -14.55 23.84
N GLU A 481 -5.92 -13.43 23.13
CA GLU A 481 -5.49 -12.12 23.64
C GLU A 481 -6.41 -11.67 24.77
N LEU A 482 -5.84 -11.10 25.83
CA LEU A 482 -6.59 -10.56 26.95
C LEU A 482 -7.39 -9.32 26.52
N PRO A 483 -8.55 -9.05 27.15
CA PRO A 483 -9.27 -7.81 26.90
C PRO A 483 -8.44 -6.62 27.35
N SER A 484 -8.75 -5.46 26.79
CA SER A 484 -8.23 -4.21 27.32
C SER A 484 -8.94 -3.83 28.62
N PHE A 485 -8.21 -3.13 29.48
CA PHE A 485 -8.71 -2.64 30.75
C PHE A 485 -8.81 -1.12 30.72
N THR A 486 -9.78 -0.57 31.45
CA THR A 486 -9.95 0.85 31.69
C THR A 486 -9.82 1.10 33.18
N ALA A 487 -8.84 1.90 33.61
CA ALA A 487 -8.73 2.37 34.98
C ALA A 487 -9.61 3.60 35.19
N ILE A 488 -10.21 3.68 36.38
CA ILE A 488 -11.11 4.76 36.78
C ILE A 488 -10.64 5.31 38.14
N ASP A 489 -10.41 6.62 38.22
CA ASP A 489 -10.05 7.28 39.47
C ASP A 489 -11.26 7.65 40.33
N THR A 490 -10.99 8.18 41.52
CA THR A 490 -12.01 8.61 42.49
C THR A 490 -12.90 9.76 42.00
N ALA A 491 -12.51 10.48 40.96
CA ALA A 491 -13.30 11.54 40.31
C ALA A 491 -14.11 11.03 39.12
N GLY A 492 -13.99 9.74 38.77
CA GLY A 492 -14.64 9.14 37.60
C GLY A 492 -13.89 9.39 36.28
N THR A 493 -12.66 9.91 36.34
CA THR A 493 -11.81 10.05 35.15
C THR A 493 -11.29 8.68 34.77
N SER A 494 -11.34 8.36 33.47
CA SER A 494 -10.93 7.06 32.96
C SER A 494 -9.85 7.11 31.90
N GLY A 495 -9.07 6.03 31.84
CA GLY A 495 -8.00 5.84 30.86
C GLY A 495 -7.69 4.38 30.64
N ARG A 496 -7.27 4.07 29.42
CA ARG A 496 -6.95 2.70 29.02
C ARG A 496 -5.65 2.28 29.69
N LEU A 497 -5.62 1.04 30.16
CA LEU A 497 -4.44 0.36 30.69
C LEU A 497 -3.89 -0.60 29.63
N ASP A 498 -2.57 -0.68 29.56
CA ASP A 498 -1.92 -1.79 28.89
C ASP A 498 -2.06 -3.04 29.78
N PRO A 499 -2.53 -4.20 29.27
CA PRO A 499 -2.57 -5.44 30.04
C PRO A 499 -1.24 -5.79 30.72
N SER A 500 -0.09 -5.38 30.18
CA SER A 500 1.23 -5.61 30.80
C SER A 500 1.42 -4.88 32.13
N ASP A 501 0.69 -3.78 32.36
CA ASP A 501 0.77 -2.97 33.58
C ASP A 501 -0.14 -3.51 34.70
N VAL A 502 -1.01 -4.48 34.37
CA VAL A 502 -2.02 -5.03 35.27
C VAL A 502 -1.49 -6.27 35.98
N GLY A 503 -1.67 -6.32 37.30
CA GLY A 503 -1.39 -7.53 38.08
C GLY A 503 -2.41 -8.61 37.77
N LEU A 504 -2.02 -9.64 37.02
CA LEU A 504 -2.90 -10.73 36.59
C LEU A 504 -2.68 -12.00 37.42
N THR A 505 -3.76 -12.59 37.91
CA THR A 505 -3.75 -13.89 38.62
C THR A 505 -4.76 -14.84 38.01
N VAL A 506 -4.32 -16.05 37.64
CA VAL A 506 -5.19 -17.09 37.10
C VAL A 506 -5.68 -18.01 38.21
N TYR A 507 -6.99 -18.24 38.28
CA TYR A 507 -7.65 -19.11 39.24
C TYR A 507 -8.28 -20.31 38.56
N GLY A 508 -8.24 -21.45 39.26
CA GLY A 508 -8.90 -22.68 38.82
C GLY A 508 -8.02 -23.59 37.96
N ASP A 509 -6.71 -23.34 37.84
CA ASP A 509 -5.77 -24.21 37.11
C ASP A 509 -6.29 -24.53 35.69
N ILE A 510 -6.55 -23.45 34.95
CA ILE A 510 -7.17 -23.45 33.62
C ILE A 510 -6.17 -23.10 32.51
N GLY A 511 -4.94 -22.70 32.85
CA GLY A 511 -3.98 -22.14 31.91
C GLY A 511 -3.03 -21.16 32.60
N SER A 512 -2.33 -20.37 31.80
CA SER A 512 -1.35 -19.38 32.26
C SER A 512 -1.39 -18.11 31.40
N ILE A 513 -0.82 -17.02 31.93
CA ILE A 513 -0.59 -15.79 31.16
C ILE A 513 0.77 -15.89 30.47
N THR A 514 0.82 -15.59 29.18
CA THR A 514 2.04 -15.52 28.37
C THR A 514 2.25 -14.10 27.84
N GLU A 515 3.50 -13.63 27.86
CA GLU A 515 3.91 -12.29 27.40
C GLU A 515 3.15 -11.12 28.06
N GLY A 516 2.52 -11.35 29.22
CA GLY A 516 1.71 -10.36 29.93
C GLY A 516 0.39 -9.98 29.24
N ARG A 517 0.06 -10.59 28.09
CA ARG A 517 -1.03 -10.13 27.22
C ARG A 517 -1.89 -11.23 26.60
N TYR A 518 -1.46 -12.49 26.70
CA TYR A 518 -2.20 -13.65 26.19
C TYR A 518 -2.56 -14.58 27.34
N PHE A 519 -3.76 -15.17 27.28
CA PHE A 519 -4.13 -16.32 28.09
C PHE A 519 -3.94 -17.59 27.26
N GLN A 520 -3.00 -18.44 27.69
CA GLN A 520 -2.77 -19.76 27.12
C GLN A 520 -3.61 -20.79 27.89
N ALA A 521 -4.60 -21.39 27.22
CA ALA A 521 -5.46 -22.38 27.84
C ALA A 521 -4.73 -23.70 28.10
N GLY A 522 -5.07 -24.35 29.21
CA GLY A 522 -4.68 -25.73 29.50
C GLY A 522 -5.34 -26.74 28.55
N SER A 523 -4.92 -28.00 28.64
CA SER A 523 -5.39 -29.07 27.74
C SER A 523 -6.72 -29.72 28.16
N VAL A 524 -7.30 -29.32 29.28
CA VAL A 524 -8.50 -29.94 29.87
C VAL A 524 -9.65 -28.94 29.93
N GLU A 525 -10.86 -29.39 29.62
CA GLU A 525 -12.06 -28.57 29.76
C GLU A 525 -12.33 -28.20 31.22
N LYS A 526 -12.34 -26.91 31.53
CA LYS A 526 -12.44 -26.42 32.90
C LYS A 526 -12.90 -24.96 32.92
N ARG A 527 -13.48 -24.55 34.04
CA ARG A 527 -13.85 -23.15 34.30
C ARG A 527 -12.97 -22.58 35.39
N GLY A 528 -12.61 -21.31 35.21
CA GLY A 528 -11.82 -20.56 36.17
C GLY A 528 -12.01 -19.07 35.93
N ALA A 529 -11.07 -18.28 36.42
CA ALA A 529 -11.12 -16.84 36.27
C ALA A 529 -9.71 -16.26 36.15
N ILE A 530 -9.63 -15.08 35.54
CA ILE A 530 -8.46 -14.21 35.60
C ILE A 530 -8.87 -13.01 36.43
N SER A 531 -8.17 -12.78 37.54
CA SER A 531 -8.34 -11.56 38.33
C SER A 531 -7.25 -10.57 37.91
N ALA A 532 -7.71 -9.41 37.48
CA ALA A 532 -6.90 -8.25 37.15
C ALA A 532 -6.90 -7.30 38.35
N LYS A 533 -5.74 -6.76 38.70
CA LYS A 533 -5.59 -5.78 39.77
C LYS A 533 -4.68 -4.64 39.34
N PHE A 534 -5.12 -3.41 39.57
CA PHE A 534 -4.31 -2.20 39.35
C PHE A 534 -4.73 -1.12 40.35
N GLY A 535 -3.78 -0.61 41.14
CA GLY A 535 -4.10 0.22 42.30
C GLY A 535 -5.01 -0.53 43.29
N GLU A 536 -6.14 0.10 43.65
CA GLU A 536 -7.20 -0.53 44.47
C GLU A 536 -8.24 -1.29 43.62
N GLY A 537 -8.30 -1.02 42.32
CA GLY A 537 -9.26 -1.64 41.40
C GLY A 537 -8.98 -3.12 41.19
N VAL A 538 -10.05 -3.92 41.15
CA VAL A 538 -10.02 -5.37 40.88
C VAL A 538 -11.16 -5.73 39.95
N GLU A 539 -10.82 -6.34 38.81
CA GLU A 539 -11.81 -6.89 37.88
C GLU A 539 -11.59 -8.39 37.68
N ASN A 540 -12.67 -9.15 37.62
CA ASN A 540 -12.62 -10.59 37.42
C ASN A 540 -13.25 -10.98 36.09
N ILE A 541 -12.46 -11.64 35.26
CA ILE A 541 -12.87 -12.17 33.97
C ILE A 541 -13.11 -13.66 34.12
N ILE A 542 -14.31 -14.13 33.79
CA ILE A 542 -14.62 -15.57 33.78
C ILE A 542 -13.96 -16.19 32.55
N VAL A 543 -13.35 -17.35 32.72
CA VAL A 543 -12.75 -18.10 31.61
C VAL A 543 -13.32 -19.50 31.52
N ASN A 544 -13.81 -19.85 30.34
CA ASN A 544 -14.22 -21.20 29.97
C ASN A 544 -13.19 -21.79 29.01
N VAL A 545 -12.51 -22.85 29.44
CA VAL A 545 -11.68 -23.68 28.58
C VAL A 545 -12.52 -24.85 28.09
N GLY A 546 -12.67 -24.96 26.76
CA GLY A 546 -13.55 -25.92 26.13
C GLY A 546 -14.99 -25.42 25.97
N SER A 547 -15.71 -26.07 25.07
CA SER A 547 -17.13 -25.81 24.85
C SER A 547 -17.85 -27.11 24.51
N ARG A 548 -19.02 -27.32 25.11
CA ARG A 548 -19.88 -28.44 24.77
C ARG A 548 -20.78 -28.02 23.60
N LYS A 549 -20.49 -28.50 22.39
CA LYS A 549 -21.44 -28.38 21.27
C LYS A 549 -22.62 -29.31 21.53
N VAL A 550 -23.81 -28.74 21.75
CA VAL A 550 -25.06 -29.47 21.71
C VAL A 550 -25.64 -29.31 20.31
N PRO A 551 -25.73 -30.38 19.49
CA PRO A 551 -26.43 -30.30 18.23
C PRO A 551 -27.91 -29.99 18.48
N ILE A 552 -28.39 -28.86 17.98
CA ILE A 552 -29.83 -28.59 17.88
C ILE A 552 -30.31 -29.37 16.67
N SER A 553 -30.84 -30.56 16.89
CA SER A 553 -31.30 -31.47 15.84
C SER A 553 -32.68 -31.11 15.28
N VAL A 554 -33.33 -30.03 15.75
CA VAL A 554 -34.65 -29.60 15.25
C VAL A 554 -34.73 -28.08 15.15
N PHE A 555 -34.69 -27.56 13.92
CA PHE A 555 -35.16 -26.20 13.63
C PHE A 555 -36.69 -26.23 13.65
N ASN A 556 -37.30 -25.90 14.79
CA ASN A 556 -38.74 -25.66 14.81
C ASN A 556 -39.00 -24.23 14.35
N LYS A 557 -39.55 -24.05 13.14
CA LYS A 557 -39.80 -22.74 12.51
C LYS A 557 -40.72 -21.83 13.35
N ASP A 558 -41.46 -22.39 14.30
CA ASP A 558 -42.45 -21.66 15.10
C ASP A 558 -41.85 -20.91 16.30
N ALA A 559 -40.53 -21.00 16.55
CA ALA A 559 -39.89 -20.44 17.74
C ALA A 559 -38.91 -19.28 17.47
N VAL A 560 -38.74 -18.82 16.22
CA VAL A 560 -37.77 -17.75 15.90
C VAL A 560 -38.38 -16.71 14.97
N THR A 561 -38.47 -15.47 15.45
CA THR A 561 -38.77 -14.30 14.62
C THR A 561 -37.46 -13.77 14.05
N VAL A 562 -37.27 -13.87 12.73
CA VAL A 562 -36.11 -13.29 12.04
C VAL A 562 -36.47 -11.87 11.63
N SER A 563 -35.85 -10.87 12.25
CA SER A 563 -35.85 -9.49 11.76
C SER A 563 -34.65 -9.27 10.83
N LYS A 564 -34.91 -8.76 9.63
CA LYS A 564 -33.86 -8.21 8.74
C LYS A 564 -33.85 -6.69 8.90
N TYR A 565 -32.66 -6.10 8.93
CA TYR A 565 -32.51 -4.64 8.91
C TYR A 565 -31.53 -4.21 7.80
N PRO A 566 -31.81 -3.11 7.07
CA PRO A 566 -33.06 -2.34 7.08
C PRO A 566 -34.12 -3.00 6.20
N ASP A 567 -35.36 -2.99 6.69
CA ASP A 567 -36.54 -3.20 5.87
C ASP A 567 -36.91 -1.88 5.18
N THR A 568 -37.03 -1.95 3.85
CA THR A 568 -37.23 -0.89 2.83
C THR A 568 -36.03 -0.02 2.46
#